data_AF-A0A3D3M415-F1
#
_entry.id   AF-A0A3D3M415-F1
#
_cell.length_a   1.000
_cell.length_b   1.000
_cell.length_c   1.000
_cell.angle_alpha   90.00
_cell.angle_beta   90.00
_cell.angle_gamma   90.00
#
_symmetry.space_group_name_H-M   'P 1'
#
loop_
_entity.id
_entity.type
_entity.pdbx_description
1 polymer ?
#
loop_
_entity_poly.entity_id
_entity_poly.type
_entity_poly.pdbx_seq_one_letter_code
_entity_poly.pdbx_strand_id
1 'polypeptide(L)'
;MSRFKASPPQAIPVEFDHHEDFNIAPPSTGLESWGLVKVTSQLLQQPGGDIYLRAGKHIGPHKGFGVRHIWQERRHDLVKWGYPTVYDVARFVSDIITHGTNIVCEFDSMKGNERLIVIRGRKGCAVLAAWPLGDEQLYYSVVTAYRNRAPNGKAVGMIEGFQIPETPKAPEGALD
;
A
#
# COMPACT_ATOMS: atom_id res chain seq x y z
N MET A 1 0.03 -42.88 5.21
CA MET A 1 0.65 -41.64 4.66
C MET A 1 -0.45 -40.79 4.05
N SER A 2 -1.00 -39.82 4.80
CA SER A 2 -2.10 -38.97 4.32
C SER A 2 -1.51 -37.82 3.50
N ARG A 3 -1.79 -37.80 2.19
CA ARG A 3 -1.50 -36.63 1.35
C ARG A 3 -2.49 -35.54 1.73
N PHE A 4 -2.07 -34.57 2.53
CA PHE A 4 -2.78 -33.31 2.61
C PHE A 4 -2.77 -32.70 1.21
N LYS A 5 -3.87 -32.85 0.46
CA LYS A 5 -4.14 -32.02 -0.71
C LYS A 5 -4.11 -30.58 -0.19
N ALA A 6 -3.16 -29.78 -0.67
CA ALA A 6 -3.25 -28.35 -0.51
C ALA A 6 -4.65 -27.92 -0.95
N SER A 7 -5.37 -27.20 -0.10
CA SER A 7 -6.61 -26.55 -0.50
C SER A 7 -6.33 -25.79 -1.80
N PRO A 8 -7.22 -25.86 -2.80
CA PRO A 8 -7.05 -25.08 -4.02
C PRO A 8 -6.75 -23.63 -3.64
N PRO A 9 -5.92 -22.89 -4.41
CA PRO A 9 -5.71 -21.48 -4.12
C PRO A 9 -7.09 -20.86 -3.98
N GLN A 10 -7.38 -20.25 -2.83
CA GLN A 10 -8.56 -19.40 -2.74
C GLN A 10 -8.37 -18.35 -3.81
N ALA A 11 -9.04 -18.58 -4.94
CA ALA A 11 -9.02 -17.69 -6.07
C ALA A 11 -9.52 -16.33 -5.59
N ILE A 12 -9.09 -15.27 -6.26
CA ILE A 12 -9.76 -13.98 -6.07
C ILE A 12 -11.25 -14.23 -6.35
N PRO A 13 -12.16 -13.94 -5.39
CA PRO A 13 -13.58 -14.15 -5.59
C PRO A 13 -14.02 -13.43 -6.86
N VAL A 14 -14.95 -14.02 -7.61
CA VAL A 14 -15.55 -13.39 -8.80
C VAL A 14 -16.15 -12.02 -8.43
N GLU A 15 -16.61 -11.89 -7.20
CA GLU A 15 -17.17 -10.66 -6.61
C GLU A 15 -16.15 -9.51 -6.49
N PHE A 16 -14.85 -9.80 -6.51
CA PHE A 16 -13.80 -8.77 -6.58
C PHE A 16 -13.57 -8.37 -8.05
N ASP A 17 -14.61 -7.81 -8.67
CA ASP A 17 -14.68 -7.45 -10.09
C ASP A 17 -14.34 -5.97 -10.36
N HIS A 18 -13.22 -5.51 -9.80
CA HIS A 18 -12.73 -4.16 -10.07
C HIS A 18 -11.81 -4.14 -11.29
N HIS A 19 -11.94 -3.16 -12.19
CA HIS A 19 -10.93 -2.93 -13.23
C HIS A 19 -9.52 -2.79 -12.59
N GLU A 20 -8.46 -3.20 -13.27
CA GLU A 20 -7.11 -3.22 -12.68
C GLU A 20 -6.63 -1.84 -12.18
N ASP A 21 -7.11 -0.77 -12.82
CA ASP A 21 -6.81 0.61 -12.46
C ASP A 21 -7.74 1.22 -11.41
N PHE A 22 -8.75 0.49 -10.94
CA PHE A 22 -9.67 0.98 -9.91
C PHE A 22 -8.94 1.21 -8.58
N ASN A 23 -9.07 2.41 -8.02
CA ASN A 23 -8.52 2.77 -6.72
C ASN A 23 -9.35 2.13 -5.59
N ILE A 24 -8.68 1.43 -4.69
CA ILE A 24 -9.24 0.86 -3.47
C ILE A 24 -9.05 1.88 -2.37
N ALA A 25 -10.14 2.37 -1.78
CA ALA A 25 -10.07 3.31 -0.65
C ALA A 25 -9.50 2.64 0.62
N PRO A 26 -8.77 3.37 1.49
CA PRO A 26 -8.44 2.88 2.82
C PRO A 26 -9.72 2.64 3.63
N PRO A 27 -9.77 1.54 4.40
CA PRO A 27 -10.96 1.18 5.17
C PRO A 27 -11.31 2.20 6.28
N SER A 28 -10.36 3.03 6.70
CA SER A 28 -10.50 3.94 7.83
C SER A 28 -10.93 5.37 7.46
N THR A 29 -10.77 5.79 6.20
CA THR A 29 -10.99 7.20 5.80
C THR A 29 -12.06 7.38 4.74
N GLY A 30 -12.36 6.36 3.93
CA GLY A 30 -13.27 6.48 2.79
C GLY A 30 -12.78 7.40 1.65
N LEU A 31 -11.56 7.93 1.77
CA LEU A 31 -10.88 8.70 0.71
C LEU A 31 -10.20 7.75 -0.28
N GLU A 32 -9.85 8.18 -1.49
CA GLU A 32 -9.09 7.31 -2.41
C GLU A 32 -7.59 7.27 -2.10
N SER A 33 -7.05 8.35 -1.54
CA SER A 33 -5.62 8.47 -1.22
C SER A 33 -5.28 7.83 0.14
N TRP A 34 -4.13 7.18 0.19
CA TRP A 34 -3.61 6.41 1.33
C TRP A 34 -2.57 7.19 2.16
N GLY A 35 -2.19 8.37 1.68
CA GLY A 35 -1.29 9.30 2.33
C GLY A 35 -0.51 10.09 1.27
N LEU A 36 0.28 11.04 1.73
CA LEU A 36 1.18 11.81 0.88
C LEU A 36 2.62 11.38 1.14
N VAL A 37 3.36 11.11 0.08
CA VAL A 37 4.83 10.99 0.14
C VAL A 37 5.40 12.38 0.38
N LYS A 38 6.00 12.61 1.55
CA LYS A 38 6.76 13.82 1.85
C LYS A 38 8.25 13.54 1.74
N VAL A 39 8.88 14.11 0.73
CA VAL A 39 10.33 13.99 0.53
C VAL A 39 11.05 14.95 1.47
N THR A 40 11.99 14.43 2.26
CA THR A 40 12.72 15.19 3.29
C THR A 40 14.24 15.16 3.08
N SER A 41 14.71 14.49 2.03
CA SER A 41 16.13 14.31 1.74
C SER A 41 16.43 14.65 0.29
N GLN A 42 17.53 15.37 0.08
CA GLN A 42 18.06 15.69 -1.25
C GLN A 42 18.54 14.44 -2.02
N LEU A 43 18.68 13.30 -1.34
CA LEU A 43 19.02 12.03 -1.99
C LEU A 43 17.94 11.57 -2.96
N LEU A 44 16.68 11.99 -2.75
CA LEU A 44 15.57 11.71 -3.64
C LEU A 44 15.18 13.00 -4.37
N GLN A 45 15.46 13.07 -5.66
CA GLN A 45 15.15 14.25 -6.49
C GLN A 45 13.69 14.28 -6.99
N GLN A 46 12.88 13.31 -6.62
CA GLN A 46 11.47 13.26 -7.02
C GLN A 46 10.63 14.15 -6.11
N PRO A 47 9.58 14.81 -6.64
CA PRO A 47 8.59 15.47 -5.80
C PRO A 47 7.80 14.43 -4.99
N GLY A 48 7.17 14.90 -3.92
CA GLY A 48 6.15 14.14 -3.21
C GLY A 48 4.90 13.89 -4.07
N GLY A 49 3.96 13.11 -3.53
CA GLY A 49 2.74 12.77 -4.27
C GLY A 49 1.80 11.86 -3.50
N ASP A 50 0.54 11.84 -3.93
CA ASP A 50 -0.50 10.99 -3.36
C ASP A 50 -0.21 9.50 -3.55
N ILE A 51 -0.64 8.70 -2.60
CA ILE A 51 -0.49 7.24 -2.62
C ILE A 51 -1.83 6.59 -2.92
N TYR A 52 -1.85 5.69 -3.90
CA TYR A 52 -3.02 4.92 -4.27
C TYR A 52 -2.74 3.42 -4.17
N LEU A 53 -3.72 2.66 -3.70
CA LEU A 53 -3.75 1.21 -3.84
C LEU A 53 -4.74 0.86 -4.93
N ARG A 54 -4.30 0.19 -5.98
CA ARG A 54 -5.20 -0.28 -7.04
C ARG A 54 -5.65 -1.71 -6.83
N ALA A 55 -6.78 -2.08 -7.43
CA ALA A 55 -7.21 -3.47 -7.53
C ALA A 55 -6.09 -4.31 -8.18
N GLY A 56 -5.51 -3.80 -9.27
CA GLY A 56 -4.33 -4.35 -9.93
C GLY A 56 -4.52 -5.72 -10.54
N LYS A 57 -3.41 -6.34 -10.95
CA LYS A 57 -3.38 -7.67 -11.57
C LYS A 57 -2.13 -8.46 -11.15
N HIS A 58 -2.25 -9.78 -11.13
CA HIS A 58 -1.12 -10.69 -11.03
C HIS A 58 -0.89 -11.34 -12.39
N ILE A 59 0.34 -11.24 -12.92
CA ILE A 59 0.69 -11.72 -14.26
C ILE A 59 1.60 -12.94 -14.16
N GLY A 60 2.29 -13.09 -13.04
CA GLY A 60 3.14 -14.25 -12.75
C GLY A 60 3.99 -14.02 -11.51
N PRO A 61 4.89 -14.95 -11.18
CA PRO A 61 5.77 -14.83 -10.02
C PRO A 61 6.55 -13.52 -10.03
N HIS A 62 6.41 -12.74 -8.97
CA HIS A 62 7.01 -11.42 -8.79
C HIS A 62 6.62 -10.40 -9.88
N LYS A 63 5.52 -10.63 -10.59
CA LYS A 63 5.02 -9.78 -11.67
C LYS A 63 3.56 -9.41 -11.46
N GLY A 64 3.30 -8.12 -11.35
CA GLY A 64 1.97 -7.56 -11.11
C GLY A 64 2.02 -6.41 -10.13
N PHE A 65 0.84 -5.89 -9.78
CA PHE A 65 0.70 -4.80 -8.83
C PHE A 65 -0.65 -4.86 -8.10
N GLY A 66 -0.77 -4.08 -7.01
CA GLY A 66 -2.04 -3.86 -6.32
C GLY A 66 -2.56 -5.06 -5.53
N VAL A 67 -3.84 -4.99 -5.16
CA VAL A 67 -4.50 -5.96 -4.28
C VAL A 67 -4.40 -7.39 -4.79
N ARG A 68 -4.70 -7.62 -6.07
CA ARG A 68 -4.67 -8.95 -6.68
C ARG A 68 -3.27 -9.57 -6.61
N HIS A 69 -2.23 -8.78 -6.92
CA HIS A 69 -0.85 -9.24 -6.85
C HIS A 69 -0.43 -9.58 -5.43
N ILE A 70 -0.70 -8.69 -4.46
CA ILE A 70 -0.38 -8.91 -3.04
C ILE A 70 -1.05 -10.18 -2.53
N TRP A 71 -2.34 -10.37 -2.81
CA TRP A 71 -3.07 -11.57 -2.38
C TRP A 71 -2.49 -12.84 -3.00
N GLN A 72 -2.29 -12.87 -4.32
CA GLN A 72 -1.82 -14.09 -4.98
C GLN A 72 -0.42 -14.51 -4.53
N GLU A 73 0.49 -13.55 -4.33
CA GLU A 73 1.85 -13.80 -3.84
C GLU A 73 1.90 -14.17 -2.36
N ARG A 74 1.04 -13.55 -1.52
CA ARG A 74 1.23 -13.55 -0.06
C ARG A 74 0.09 -14.16 0.74
N ARG A 75 -0.99 -14.65 0.12
CA ARG A 75 -2.20 -15.16 0.82
C ARG A 75 -1.89 -16.09 2.00
N HIS A 76 -0.96 -17.03 1.82
CA HIS A 76 -0.61 -18.00 2.86
C HIS A 76 -0.08 -17.31 4.12
N ASP A 77 0.70 -16.24 3.94
CA ASP A 77 1.25 -15.47 5.05
C ASP A 77 0.22 -14.48 5.60
N LEU A 78 -0.56 -13.84 4.74
CA LEU A 78 -1.63 -12.91 5.13
C LEU A 78 -2.66 -13.58 6.04
N VAL A 79 -3.11 -14.79 5.67
CA VAL A 79 -4.03 -15.59 6.49
C VAL A 79 -3.44 -15.85 7.87
N LYS A 80 -2.15 -16.23 7.94
CA LYS A 80 -1.44 -16.44 9.22
C LYS A 80 -1.29 -15.17 10.05
N TRP A 81 -1.29 -14.01 9.41
CA TRP A 81 -1.18 -12.71 10.06
C TRP A 81 -2.53 -12.11 10.43
N GLY A 82 -3.62 -12.85 10.20
CA GLY A 82 -4.98 -12.44 10.56
C GLY A 82 -5.71 -11.70 9.45
N TYR A 83 -5.22 -11.70 8.21
CA TYR A 83 -5.85 -11.13 7.00
C TYR A 83 -6.38 -12.27 6.11
N PRO A 84 -7.55 -12.86 6.44
CA PRO A 84 -8.00 -14.12 5.87
C PRO A 84 -8.52 -14.05 4.43
N THR A 85 -8.82 -12.86 3.89
CA THR A 85 -9.43 -12.70 2.56
C THR A 85 -8.70 -11.67 1.70
N VAL A 86 -9.00 -11.66 0.39
CA VAL A 86 -8.48 -10.62 -0.52
C VAL A 86 -8.88 -9.21 -0.10
N TYR A 87 -10.05 -9.05 0.50
CA TYR A 87 -10.55 -7.76 1.01
C TYR A 87 -9.71 -7.26 2.19
N ASP A 88 -9.09 -8.16 2.95
CA ASP A 88 -8.19 -7.82 4.06
C ASP A 88 -6.83 -7.26 3.59
N VAL A 89 -6.51 -7.31 2.30
CA VAL A 89 -5.28 -6.69 1.76
C VAL A 89 -5.29 -5.18 1.99
N ALA A 90 -6.44 -4.52 1.80
CA ALA A 90 -6.57 -3.09 2.07
C ALA A 90 -6.25 -2.78 3.54
N ARG A 91 -6.76 -3.60 4.47
CA ARG A 91 -6.45 -3.47 5.90
C ARG A 91 -4.95 -3.69 6.16
N PHE A 92 -4.33 -4.69 5.54
CA PHE A 92 -2.90 -4.95 5.69
C PHE A 92 -2.02 -3.79 5.20
N VAL A 93 -2.37 -3.18 4.07
CA VAL A 93 -1.68 -2.00 3.55
C VAL A 93 -1.88 -0.80 4.48
N SER A 94 -3.07 -0.61 5.04
CA SER A 94 -3.38 0.48 5.98
C SER A 94 -2.55 0.38 7.26
N ASP A 95 -2.33 -0.85 7.73
CA ASP A 95 -1.48 -1.18 8.87
C ASP A 95 0.02 -0.86 8.64
N ILE A 96 0.44 -0.68 7.38
CA ILE A 96 1.81 -0.32 6.98
C ILE A 96 1.92 1.18 6.72
N ILE A 97 1.00 1.74 5.93
CA ILE A 97 1.01 3.13 5.48
C ILE A 97 0.30 3.98 6.54
N THR A 98 1.07 4.46 7.51
CA THR A 98 0.56 5.30 8.60
C THR A 98 1.32 6.63 8.66
N HIS A 99 0.70 7.67 9.20
CA HIS A 99 1.36 8.97 9.39
C HIS A 99 2.72 8.81 10.09
N GLY A 100 3.75 9.48 9.57
CA GLY A 100 5.10 9.46 10.09
C GLY A 100 5.90 8.20 9.74
N THR A 101 5.34 7.30 8.95
CA THR A 101 6.07 6.10 8.51
C THR A 101 7.23 6.50 7.61
N ASN A 102 8.43 5.95 7.87
CA ASN A 102 9.63 6.25 7.11
C ASN A 102 9.55 5.68 5.69
N ILE A 103 10.05 6.46 4.73
CA ILE A 103 10.25 6.05 3.35
C ILE A 103 11.74 5.89 3.13
N VAL A 104 12.13 4.72 2.64
CA VAL A 104 13.50 4.40 2.23
C VAL A 104 13.56 4.15 0.74
N CYS A 105 14.68 4.51 0.12
CA CYS A 105 14.95 4.24 -1.29
C CYS A 105 16.15 3.30 -1.43
N GLU A 106 15.96 2.24 -2.21
CA GLU A 106 17.01 1.37 -2.70
C GLU A 106 17.45 1.89 -4.07
N PHE A 107 18.48 2.74 -4.10
CA PHE A 107 18.91 3.43 -5.33
C PHE A 107 19.34 2.48 -6.47
N ASP A 108 19.77 1.26 -6.13
CA ASP A 108 20.12 0.23 -7.12
C ASP A 108 18.89 -0.29 -7.90
N SER A 109 17.69 -0.11 -7.32
CA SER A 109 16.39 -0.49 -7.91
C SER A 109 15.77 0.63 -8.78
N MET A 110 16.47 1.75 -8.97
CA MET A 110 15.96 2.94 -9.68
C MET A 110 16.17 2.90 -11.22
N LYS A 111 16.17 1.72 -11.84
CA LYS A 111 16.34 1.59 -13.31
C LYS A 111 14.99 1.60 -14.02
N GLY A 112 14.72 2.66 -14.80
CA GLY A 112 13.52 2.81 -15.62
C GLY A 112 12.59 3.94 -15.15
N ASN A 113 11.38 4.00 -15.72
CA ASN A 113 10.37 5.00 -15.37
C ASN A 113 9.62 4.70 -14.07
N GLU A 114 9.61 3.43 -13.63
CA GLU A 114 8.97 2.98 -12.39
C GLU A 114 9.96 3.12 -11.23
N ARG A 115 10.02 4.31 -10.63
CA ARG A 115 10.90 4.55 -9.48
C ARG A 115 10.29 3.90 -8.25
N LEU A 116 10.99 2.94 -7.66
CA LEU A 116 10.51 2.17 -6.52
C LEU A 116 11.00 2.75 -5.19
N ILE A 117 10.07 3.08 -4.30
CA ILE A 117 10.36 3.44 -2.91
C ILE A 117 9.70 2.44 -1.97
N VAL A 118 10.30 2.25 -0.79
CA VAL A 118 9.79 1.33 0.22
C VAL A 118 9.34 2.12 1.44
N ILE A 119 8.05 2.02 1.76
CA ILE A 119 7.49 2.47 3.03
C ILE A 119 7.82 1.40 4.08
N ARG A 120 8.44 1.80 5.18
CA ARG A 120 8.81 0.91 6.29
C ARG A 120 7.91 1.15 7.50
N GLY A 121 6.76 0.48 7.51
CA GLY A 121 5.77 0.52 8.60
C GLY A 121 6.06 -0.47 9.73
N ARG A 122 5.29 -0.36 10.82
CA ARG A 122 5.42 -1.28 11.97
C ARG A 122 4.99 -2.71 11.64
N LYS A 123 4.05 -2.88 10.71
CA LYS A 123 3.44 -4.17 10.36
C LYS A 123 4.07 -4.83 9.14
N GLY A 124 4.96 -4.14 8.44
CA GLY A 124 5.62 -4.60 7.22
C GLY A 124 6.13 -3.44 6.37
N CYS A 125 6.39 -3.74 5.10
CA CYS A 125 6.79 -2.77 4.10
C CYS A 125 5.81 -2.78 2.92
N ALA A 126 5.61 -1.60 2.33
CA ALA A 126 4.91 -1.43 1.07
C ALA A 126 5.87 -0.86 0.04
N VAL A 127 5.86 -1.40 -1.17
CA VAL A 127 6.65 -0.88 -2.29
C VAL A 127 5.73 -0.02 -3.14
N LEU A 128 6.17 1.20 -3.45
CA LEU A 128 5.45 2.12 -4.31
C LEU A 128 6.20 2.30 -5.63
N ALA A 129 5.47 2.34 -6.74
CA ALA A 129 5.96 2.84 -8.02
C ALA A 129 5.47 4.26 -8.24
N ALA A 130 6.38 5.17 -8.59
CA ALA A 130 6.04 6.55 -8.95
C ALA A 130 5.63 6.65 -10.43
N TRP A 131 4.61 7.47 -10.69
CA TRP A 131 4.05 7.70 -12.02
C TRP A 131 3.75 9.19 -12.22
N PRO A 132 3.94 9.75 -13.44
CA PRO A 132 3.64 11.15 -13.72
C PRO A 132 2.14 11.44 -13.71
N LEU A 133 1.77 12.55 -13.09
CA LEU A 133 0.44 13.19 -13.13
C LEU A 133 0.50 14.54 -13.89
N GLY A 134 1.41 14.63 -14.86
CA GLY A 134 1.80 15.87 -15.56
C GLY A 134 3.32 16.04 -15.59
N ASP A 135 3.78 17.24 -15.94
CA ASP A 135 5.21 17.52 -16.16
C ASP A 135 6.04 17.53 -14.87
N GLU A 136 5.45 17.93 -13.74
CA GLU A 136 6.17 18.10 -12.45
C GLU A 136 5.48 17.42 -11.25
N GLN A 137 4.41 16.67 -11.49
CA GLN A 137 3.66 16.01 -10.42
C GLN A 137 3.79 14.49 -10.52
N LEU A 138 3.89 13.84 -9.38
CA LEU A 138 3.89 12.38 -9.28
C LEU A 138 2.71 11.91 -8.43
N TYR A 139 2.20 10.73 -8.76
CA TYR A 139 1.50 9.89 -7.80
C TYR A 139 2.26 8.59 -7.60
N TYR A 140 1.97 7.92 -6.50
CA TYR A 140 2.60 6.68 -6.09
C TYR A 140 1.55 5.58 -6.03
N SER A 141 1.82 4.45 -6.68
CA SER A 141 0.94 3.28 -6.63
C SER A 141 1.58 2.16 -5.82
N VAL A 142 0.86 1.58 -4.86
CA VAL A 142 1.30 0.38 -4.14
C VAL A 142 1.39 -0.79 -5.13
N VAL A 143 2.59 -1.28 -5.37
CA VAL A 143 2.83 -2.45 -6.24
C VAL A 143 2.82 -3.75 -5.47
N THR A 144 3.42 -3.78 -4.28
CA THR A 144 3.42 -4.97 -3.41
C THR A 144 3.55 -4.60 -1.95
N ALA A 145 3.23 -5.53 -1.05
CA ALA A 145 3.36 -5.38 0.39
C ALA A 145 3.76 -6.70 1.04
N TYR A 146 4.59 -6.64 2.08
CA TYR A 146 5.13 -7.82 2.76
C TYR A 146 5.57 -7.51 4.20
N ARG A 147 5.74 -8.52 5.05
CA ARG A 147 6.17 -8.34 6.47
C ARG A 147 7.68 -8.36 6.71
N ASN A 148 8.47 -8.38 5.64
CA ASN A 148 9.93 -8.43 5.69
C ASN A 148 10.55 -7.27 6.51
N ARG A 149 11.65 -7.60 7.18
CA ARG A 149 12.08 -7.10 8.51
C ARG A 149 13.25 -6.11 8.51
N ALA A 150 13.82 -5.77 7.36
CA ALA A 150 14.83 -4.72 7.24
C ALA A 150 15.02 -4.36 5.75
N PRO A 151 14.16 -3.50 5.16
CA PRO A 151 14.46 -2.97 3.85
C PRO A 151 15.82 -2.28 3.92
N ASN A 152 16.70 -2.61 2.99
CA ASN A 152 17.95 -1.90 2.82
C ASN A 152 17.59 -0.54 2.20
N GLY A 153 18.38 0.49 2.44
CA GLY A 153 18.11 1.80 1.84
C GLY A 153 18.28 2.95 2.81
N LYS A 154 18.35 4.15 2.24
CA LYS A 154 18.51 5.39 3.00
C LYS A 154 17.14 6.03 3.21
N ALA A 155 16.94 6.63 4.38
CA ALA A 155 15.75 7.43 4.63
C ALA A 155 15.72 8.63 3.67
N VAL A 156 14.62 8.77 2.94
CA VAL A 156 14.44 9.83 1.93
C VAL A 156 13.20 10.68 2.17
N GLY A 157 12.29 10.20 3.01
CA GLY A 157 11.04 10.88 3.27
C GLY A 157 10.23 10.18 4.35
N MET A 158 9.00 10.63 4.48
CA MET A 158 8.02 10.08 5.41
C MET A 158 6.62 10.18 4.81
N ILE A 159 5.69 9.41 5.39
CA ILE A 159 4.26 9.54 5.08
C ILE A 159 3.70 10.73 5.85
N GLU A 160 3.19 11.71 5.13
CA GLU A 160 2.32 12.75 5.67
C GLU A 160 0.89 12.23 5.55
N GLY A 161 0.30 11.88 6.70
CA GLY A 161 -1.06 11.37 6.76
C GLY A 161 -2.08 12.48 6.49
N PHE A 162 -3.32 12.09 6.20
CA PHE A 162 -4.44 13.02 6.22
C PHE A 162 -4.78 13.39 7.66
N GLN A 163 -5.09 14.66 7.89
CA GLN A 163 -5.95 15.03 9.01
C GLN A 163 -7.27 14.27 8.80
N ILE A 164 -7.58 13.28 9.64
CA ILE A 164 -8.96 12.80 9.74
C ILE A 164 -9.74 14.06 10.13
N PRO A 165 -10.72 14.54 9.33
CA PRO A 165 -11.54 15.63 9.80
C PRO A 165 -12.14 15.18 11.12
N GLU A 166 -11.81 15.89 12.21
CA GLU A 166 -12.39 15.62 13.51
C GLU A 166 -13.90 15.53 13.32
N THR A 167 -14.50 14.41 13.70
CA THR A 167 -15.96 14.35 13.77
C THR A 167 -16.39 15.54 14.62
N PRO A 168 -17.27 16.45 14.14
CA PRO A 168 -17.69 17.59 14.93
C PRO A 168 -18.12 17.08 16.29
N LYS A 169 -17.42 17.51 17.35
CA LYS A 169 -17.82 17.21 18.72
C LYS A 169 -19.27 17.68 18.84
N ALA A 170 -20.19 16.76 19.13
CA ALA A 170 -21.58 17.12 19.36
C ALA A 170 -21.61 18.27 20.39
N PRO A 171 -22.43 19.31 20.19
CA PRO A 171 -22.46 20.44 21.11
C PRO A 171 -22.73 19.93 22.52
N GLU A 172 -21.72 20.05 23.37
CA GLU A 172 -21.78 19.69 24.77
C GLU A 172 -22.51 20.85 25.47
N GLY A 173 -23.81 20.68 25.72
CA GLY A 173 -24.63 21.63 26.47
C GLY A 173 -25.79 22.21 25.67
N ALA A 174 -26.94 21.53 25.73
CA ALA A 174 -28.25 22.12 25.52
C ALA A 174 -29.29 21.35 26.34
N LEU A 175 -29.19 21.49 27.66
CA LEU A 175 -30.29 21.26 28.61
C LEU A 175 -30.08 22.27 29.76
N ASP A 176 -30.66 23.46 29.58
CA ASP A 176 -31.14 24.29 30.69
C ASP A 176 -32.63 23.99 30.88
#